data_AF-A0A661AJ38-F1
#
_entry.id   AF-A0A661AJ38-F1
#
_cell.length_a   1.000
_cell.length_b   1.000
_cell.length_c   1.000
_cell.angle_alpha   90.00
_cell.angle_beta   90.00
_cell.angle_gamma   90.00
#
_symmetry.space_group_name_H-M   'P 1'
#
loop_
_entity.id
_entity.type
_entity.pdbx_description
1 polymer ?
#
loop_
_entity_poly.entity_id
_entity_poly.type
_entity_poly.pdbx_seq_one_letter_code
_entity_poly.pdbx_strand_id
1 'polypeptide(L)'
;MKEHAYWDNRVAFVLAAIGSAIGLGNIWRFPYICYKFGGGAFLFAYLIVLIIVGIPLLLLEFSIGYKLKGSAPFSLGRIHYRVKGFEDDKELVERRGSFEWVGWFAILVGFGITTYYSVIMGWSADYLVYSFNTAWGNAPKEFFFNRVLGLTDSIFHLGGIRWPILLGLAVSWVWIVLSIWKGAKT
;
A
#
# COMPACT_ATOMS: atom_id res chain seq x y z
N MET A 1 -21.76 -15.47 16.13
CA MET A 1 -20.69 -15.41 15.11
C MET A 1 -20.87 -14.11 14.36
N LYS A 2 -19.82 -13.27 14.22
CA LYS A 2 -19.91 -12.09 13.34
C LYS A 2 -19.98 -12.57 11.89
N GLU A 3 -20.96 -12.07 11.15
CA GLU A 3 -21.13 -12.36 9.73
C GLU A 3 -19.92 -11.83 8.96
N HIS A 4 -19.24 -12.67 8.18
CA HIS A 4 -18.12 -12.23 7.34
C HIS A 4 -18.65 -11.36 6.20
N ALA A 5 -18.13 -10.15 6.04
CA ALA A 5 -18.45 -9.31 4.89
C ALA A 5 -17.81 -9.92 3.63
N TYR A 6 -18.65 -10.32 2.68
CA TYR A 6 -18.22 -10.78 1.35
C TYR A 6 -18.32 -9.64 0.34
N TRP A 7 -17.49 -9.73 -0.70
CA TRP A 7 -17.61 -8.88 -1.89
C TRP A 7 -18.87 -9.26 -2.67
N ASP A 8 -19.57 -8.27 -3.20
CA ASP A 8 -20.82 -8.49 -3.92
C ASP A 8 -20.62 -9.27 -5.24
N ASN A 9 -19.46 -9.11 -5.89
CA ASN A 9 -19.12 -9.86 -7.09
C ASN A 9 -17.60 -10.11 -7.21
N ARG A 10 -17.22 -11.10 -8.03
CA ARG A 10 -15.81 -11.49 -8.26
C ARG A 10 -15.00 -10.37 -8.94
N VAL A 11 -15.64 -9.58 -9.79
CA VAL A 11 -14.97 -8.50 -10.54
C VAL A 11 -14.54 -7.38 -9.60
N ALA A 12 -15.39 -6.98 -8.65
CA ALA A 12 -15.11 -5.99 -7.62
C ALA A 12 -13.91 -6.42 -6.77
N PHE A 13 -13.85 -7.70 -6.38
CA PHE A 13 -12.69 -8.26 -5.69
C PHE A 13 -11.40 -8.15 -6.53
N VAL A 14 -11.44 -8.57 -7.80
CA VAL A 14 -10.27 -8.53 -8.69
C VAL A 14 -9.81 -7.08 -8.93
N LEU A 15 -10.75 -6.15 -9.16
CA LEU A 15 -10.43 -4.73 -9.33
C LEU A 15 -9.83 -4.11 -8.07
N ALA A 16 -10.35 -4.45 -6.88
CA ALA A 16 -9.77 -4.01 -5.61
C ALA A 16 -8.34 -4.54 -5.43
N ALA A 17 -8.09 -5.81 -5.78
CA ALA A 17 -6.76 -6.42 -5.71
C ALA A 17 -5.78 -5.76 -6.70
N ILE A 18 -6.21 -5.50 -7.94
CA ILE A 18 -5.40 -4.79 -8.95
C ILE A 18 -5.11 -3.36 -8.48
N GLY A 19 -6.11 -2.65 -7.96
CA GLY A 19 -5.97 -1.30 -7.42
C GLY A 19 -4.99 -1.24 -6.24
N SER A 20 -4.98 -2.26 -5.38
CA SER A 20 -4.00 -2.39 -4.30
C SER A 20 -2.58 -2.69 -4.79
N ALA A 21 -2.43 -3.34 -5.95
CA ALA A 21 -1.13 -3.70 -6.51
C ALA A 21 -0.50 -2.57 -7.35
N ILE A 22 -1.32 -1.69 -7.95
CA ILE A 22 -0.85 -0.57 -8.76
C ILE A 22 -0.66 0.67 -7.87
N GLY A 23 0.58 1.11 -7.69
CA GLY A 23 0.91 2.33 -6.94
C GLY A 23 1.81 3.30 -7.70
N LEU A 24 2.10 4.46 -7.09
CA LEU A 24 3.01 5.48 -7.63
C LEU A 24 4.40 4.94 -8.01
N GLY A 25 4.84 3.86 -7.34
CA GLY A 25 6.08 3.17 -7.70
C GLY A 25 6.12 2.70 -9.15
N ASN A 26 4.99 2.29 -9.74
CA ASN A 26 4.92 1.87 -11.14
C ASN A 26 5.08 3.05 -12.11
N ILE A 27 4.78 4.27 -11.66
CA ILE A 27 4.82 5.49 -12.48
C ILE A 27 6.23 6.07 -12.53
N TRP A 28 6.92 6.19 -11.38
CA TRP A 28 8.24 6.84 -11.34
C TRP A 28 9.40 5.87 -11.05
N ARG A 29 9.21 4.85 -10.22
CA ARG A 29 10.33 4.06 -9.68
C ARG A 29 10.71 2.97 -10.67
N PHE A 30 9.71 2.26 -11.18
CA PHE A 30 9.91 1.21 -12.15
C PHE A 30 10.60 1.70 -13.42
N PRO A 31 10.15 2.80 -14.09
CA PRO A 31 10.83 3.30 -15.28
C PRO A 31 12.26 3.77 -14.99
N TYR A 32 12.48 4.43 -13.84
CA TYR A 32 13.80 4.88 -13.43
C TYR A 32 14.79 3.73 -13.22
N ILE A 33 14.38 2.67 -12.50
CA ILE A 33 15.21 1.48 -12.27
C ILE A 33 15.44 0.74 -13.59
N CYS A 34 14.39 0.55 -14.38
CA CYS A 34 14.49 -0.10 -15.70
C CYS A 34 15.53 0.62 -16.56
N TYR A 35 15.43 1.94 -16.70
CA TYR A 35 16.40 2.73 -17.46
C TYR A 35 17.83 2.61 -16.91
N LYS A 36 18.01 2.71 -15.58
CA LYS A 36 19.32 2.67 -14.93
C LYS A 36 20.01 1.31 -15.06
N PHE A 37 19.25 0.21 -15.08
CA PHE A 37 19.78 -1.16 -15.06
C PHE A 37 19.66 -1.89 -16.41
N GLY A 38 19.89 -1.18 -17.52
CA GLY A 38 20.00 -1.80 -18.84
C GLY A 38 18.71 -1.84 -19.65
N GLY A 39 17.71 -1.02 -19.30
CA GLY A 39 16.48 -0.83 -20.08
C GLY A 39 15.76 -2.13 -20.36
N GLY A 40 15.72 -2.54 -21.62
CA GLY A 40 15.08 -3.79 -22.05
C GLY A 40 15.63 -5.06 -21.38
N ALA A 41 16.94 -5.11 -21.07
CA ALA A 41 17.53 -6.27 -20.39
C ALA A 41 17.00 -6.45 -18.96
N PHE A 42 16.72 -5.33 -18.27
CA PHE A 42 16.09 -5.35 -16.95
C PHE A 42 14.69 -5.97 -17.01
N LEU A 43 13.90 -5.68 -18.05
CA LEU A 43 12.55 -6.23 -18.21
C LEU A 43 12.57 -7.75 -18.32
N PHE A 44 13.54 -8.32 -19.03
CA PHE A 44 13.69 -9.76 -19.15
C PHE A 44 13.97 -10.42 -17.79
N ALA A 45 14.95 -9.90 -17.04
CA ALA A 45 15.24 -10.38 -15.69
C ALA A 45 14.04 -10.20 -14.74
N TYR A 46 13.36 -9.06 -14.83
CA TYR A 46 12.16 -8.75 -14.06
C TYR A 46 11.05 -9.77 -14.29
N LEU A 47 10.77 -10.14 -15.55
CA LEU A 47 9.74 -11.13 -15.90
C LEU A 47 10.07 -12.52 -15.33
N ILE A 48 11.34 -12.94 -15.38
CA ILE A 48 11.77 -14.22 -14.81
C ILE A 48 11.51 -14.25 -13.29
N VAL A 49 11.96 -13.21 -12.57
CA VAL A 49 11.74 -13.11 -11.11
C VAL A 49 10.26 -12.99 -10.78
N LEU A 50 9.47 -12.27 -11.59
CA LEU A 50 8.03 -12.16 -11.42
C LEU A 50 7.35 -13.53 -11.49
N ILE A 51 7.73 -14.38 -12.44
CA ILE A 51 7.14 -15.71 -12.61
C ILE A 51 7.62 -16.69 -11.52
N ILE A 52 8.89 -16.65 -11.15
CA ILE A 52 9.48 -17.62 -10.20
C ILE A 52 9.17 -17.25 -8.74
N VAL A 53 9.13 -15.96 -8.42
CA VAL A 53 9.03 -15.48 -7.04
C VAL A 53 7.72 -14.72 -6.83
N GLY A 54 7.42 -13.74 -7.70
CA GLY A 54 6.25 -12.87 -7.54
C GLY A 54 4.91 -13.61 -7.54
N ILE A 55 4.61 -14.32 -8.63
CA ILE A 55 3.34 -15.05 -8.79
C ILE A 55 3.17 -16.14 -7.71
N PRO A 56 4.17 -16.99 -7.42
CA PRO A 56 4.03 -18.01 -6.37
C PRO A 56 3.80 -17.43 -4.97
N LEU A 57 4.50 -16.34 -4.60
CA LEU A 57 4.27 -15.69 -3.31
C LEU A 57 2.87 -15.07 -3.21
N LEU A 58 2.39 -14.44 -4.29
CA LEU A 58 1.02 -13.90 -4.33
C LEU A 58 -0.04 -15.00 -4.19
N LEU A 59 0.13 -16.12 -4.89
CA LEU A 59 -0.76 -17.27 -4.78
C LEU A 59 -0.74 -17.90 -3.39
N LEU A 60 0.44 -17.95 -2.76
CA LEU A 60 0.59 -18.44 -1.38
C LEU A 60 -0.19 -17.55 -0.40
N GLU A 61 -0.03 -16.24 -0.50
CA GLU A 61 -0.74 -15.28 0.36
C GLU A 61 -2.27 -15.38 0.20
N PHE A 62 -2.76 -15.44 -1.05
CA PHE A 62 -4.19 -15.64 -1.31
C PHE A 62 -4.70 -16.98 -0.79
N SER A 63 -3.92 -18.05 -0.93
CA SER A 63 -4.30 -19.38 -0.46
C SER A 63 -4.45 -19.42 1.06
N ILE A 64 -3.53 -18.77 1.78
CA ILE A 64 -3.58 -18.64 3.24
C ILE A 64 -4.81 -17.83 3.65
N GLY A 65 -5.03 -16.66 3.03
CA GLY A 65 -6.18 -15.80 3.31
C GLY A 65 -7.52 -16.48 3.03
N TYR A 66 -7.65 -17.19 1.91
CA TYR A 66 -8.85 -17.91 1.53
C TYR A 66 -9.18 -19.06 2.50
N LYS A 67 -8.16 -19.80 2.95
CA LYS A 67 -8.34 -20.95 3.84
C LYS A 67 -8.63 -20.56 5.28
N LEU A 68 -7.96 -19.53 5.79
CA LEU A 68 -8.06 -19.12 7.21
C LEU A 68 -9.08 -18.02 7.47
N LYS A 69 -9.48 -17.24 6.43
CA LYS A 69 -10.49 -16.17 6.49
C LYS A 69 -10.32 -15.19 7.68
N GLY A 70 -9.07 -14.94 8.07
CA GLY A 70 -8.73 -14.07 9.19
C GLY A 70 -7.72 -13.00 8.79
N SER A 71 -7.48 -12.06 9.71
CA SER A 71 -6.50 -10.98 9.53
C SER A 71 -5.07 -11.52 9.39
N ALA A 72 -4.14 -10.70 8.88
CA ALA A 72 -2.75 -11.13 8.65
C ALA A 72 -2.06 -11.72 9.91
N PRO A 73 -2.12 -11.10 11.11
CA PRO A 73 -1.55 -11.71 12.32
C PRO A 73 -2.20 -13.03 12.70
N PHE A 74 -3.54 -13.10 12.59
CA PHE A 74 -4.30 -14.31 12.91
C PHE A 74 -3.98 -15.46 11.96
N SER A 75 -3.92 -15.18 10.66
CA SER A 75 -3.65 -16.16 9.62
C SER A 75 -2.22 -16.67 9.72
N LEU A 76 -1.22 -15.78 9.88
CA LEU A 76 0.19 -16.16 9.98
C LEU A 76 0.52 -16.85 11.31
N GLY A 77 -0.10 -16.46 12.43
CA GLY A 77 0.05 -17.13 13.72
C GLY A 77 -0.43 -18.58 13.73
N ARG A 78 -1.32 -18.96 12.79
CA ARG A 78 -1.88 -20.31 12.67
C ARG A 78 -1.20 -21.18 11.62
N ILE A 79 -0.23 -20.66 10.85
CA ILE A 79 0.49 -21.42 9.82
C ILE A 79 1.26 -22.59 10.42
N HIS A 80 1.87 -22.42 11.59
CA HIS A 80 2.71 -23.45 12.21
C HIS A 80 1.90 -24.67 12.70
N TYR A 81 0.63 -24.49 13.10
CA TYR A 81 -0.18 -25.56 13.72
C TYR A 81 -0.79 -26.55 12.74
N ARG A 82 -0.57 -26.40 11.42
CA ARG A 82 -1.23 -27.24 10.41
C ARG A 82 -0.28 -28.09 9.55
N VAL A 83 1.02 -28.06 9.86
CA VAL A 83 2.04 -28.93 9.24
C VAL A 83 2.22 -30.26 10.00
N LYS A 84 1.71 -30.38 11.24
CA LYS A 84 1.46 -31.67 11.89
C LYS A 84 0.00 -32.06 11.64
N GLY A 85 -0.22 -33.27 11.13
CA GLY A 85 -1.47 -33.74 10.54
C GLY A 85 -2.71 -33.61 11.42
N PHE A 86 -3.86 -33.49 10.74
CA PHE A 86 -5.17 -33.99 11.15
C PHE A 86 -5.40 -34.18 12.67
N GLU A 87 -6.10 -33.25 13.33
CA GLU A 87 -6.98 -33.60 14.47
C GLU A 87 -7.86 -32.41 14.91
N ASP A 88 -9.10 -32.76 15.25
CA ASP A 88 -10.24 -31.94 15.67
C ASP A 88 -10.10 -31.36 17.10
N ASP A 89 -8.89 -31.01 17.53
CA ASP A 89 -8.67 -30.47 18.87
C ASP A 89 -8.77 -28.94 18.88
N LYS A 90 -9.92 -28.45 19.33
CA LYS A 90 -10.21 -27.02 19.53
C LYS A 90 -9.19 -26.30 20.41
N GLU A 91 -8.50 -27.04 21.29
CA GLU A 91 -7.52 -26.50 22.23
C GLU A 91 -6.16 -26.17 21.56
N LEU A 92 -5.75 -26.94 20.54
CA LEU A 92 -4.53 -26.66 19.75
C LEU A 92 -4.71 -25.45 18.81
N VAL A 93 -5.95 -25.13 18.44
CA VAL A 93 -6.32 -23.96 17.61
C VAL A 93 -6.12 -22.63 18.35
N GLU A 94 -5.97 -22.67 19.67
CA GLU A 94 -5.91 -21.50 20.54
C GLU A 94 -4.49 -21.01 20.85
N ARG A 95 -3.46 -21.86 20.64
CA ARG A 95 -2.06 -21.42 20.79
C ARG A 95 -1.63 -20.55 19.61
N ARG A 96 -1.11 -19.35 19.92
CA ARG A 96 -0.53 -18.40 18.97
C ARG A 96 0.87 -18.85 18.56
N GLY A 97 1.10 -19.06 17.27
CA GLY A 97 2.36 -19.58 16.76
C GLY A 97 3.42 -18.50 16.58
N SER A 98 4.68 -18.91 16.48
CA SER A 98 5.85 -18.00 16.39
C SER A 98 5.90 -17.12 15.15
N PHE A 99 4.97 -17.25 14.19
CA PHE A 99 4.90 -16.41 12.99
C PHE A 99 3.85 -15.28 13.08
N GLU A 100 3.12 -15.17 14.18
CA GLU A 100 2.14 -14.08 14.36
C GLU A 100 2.79 -12.69 14.27
N TRP A 101 4.02 -12.53 14.77
CA TRP A 101 4.74 -11.26 14.73
C TRP A 101 4.96 -10.75 13.30
N VAL A 102 5.06 -11.64 12.31
CA VAL A 102 5.20 -11.26 10.88
C VAL A 102 3.94 -10.54 10.41
N GLY A 103 2.76 -10.96 10.87
CA GLY A 103 1.51 -10.28 10.54
C GLY A 103 1.36 -8.94 11.25
N TRP A 104 1.79 -8.83 12.50
CA TRP A 104 1.86 -7.54 13.19
C TRP A 104 2.84 -6.58 12.53
N PHE A 105 3.99 -7.09 12.08
CA PHE A 105 4.96 -6.32 11.32
C PHE A 105 4.38 -5.84 9.99
N ALA A 106 3.62 -6.67 9.26
CA ALA A 106 2.95 -6.25 8.04
C ALA A 106 1.96 -5.10 8.28
N ILE A 107 1.20 -5.13 9.38
CA ILE A 107 0.31 -4.02 9.78
C ILE A 107 1.11 -2.75 10.09
N LEU A 108 2.22 -2.87 10.83
CA LEU A 108 3.10 -1.74 11.14
C LEU A 108 3.67 -1.09 9.88
N VAL A 109 4.12 -1.92 8.92
CA VAL A 109 4.61 -1.43 7.61
C VAL A 109 3.50 -0.75 6.86
N GLY A 110 2.28 -1.32 6.83
CA GLY A 110 1.11 -0.70 6.22
C GLY A 110 0.81 0.68 6.82
N PHE A 111 0.83 0.80 8.14
CA PHE A 111 0.67 2.09 8.83
C PHE A 111 1.76 3.09 8.42
N GLY A 112 3.03 2.67 8.40
CA GLY A 112 4.14 3.50 7.96
C GLY A 112 4.00 3.96 6.51
N ILE A 113 3.49 3.11 5.62
CA ILE A 113 3.22 3.47 4.22
C ILE A 113 2.10 4.51 4.13
N THR A 114 0.99 4.33 4.86
CA THR A 114 -0.16 5.25 4.84
C THR A 114 0.21 6.66 5.30
N THR A 115 1.09 6.80 6.30
CA THR A 115 1.45 8.13 6.84
C THR A 115 2.12 9.02 5.79
N TYR A 116 3.04 8.49 4.97
CA TYR A 116 3.70 9.31 3.94
C TYR A 116 2.95 9.32 2.60
N TYR A 117 2.29 8.22 2.21
CA TYR A 117 1.54 8.20 0.95
C TYR A 117 0.34 9.16 0.98
N SER A 118 -0.31 9.33 2.12
CA SER A 118 -1.40 10.31 2.27
C SER A 118 -0.93 11.75 2.03
N VAL A 119 0.31 12.08 2.42
CA VAL A 119 0.93 13.39 2.14
C VAL A 119 1.22 13.54 0.65
N ILE A 120 1.72 12.50 -0.02
CA ILE A 120 1.95 12.54 -1.48
C ILE A 120 0.63 12.76 -2.24
N MET A 121 -0.47 12.11 -1.80
CA MET A 121 -1.80 12.39 -2.37
C MET A 121 -2.21 13.85 -2.15
N GLY A 122 -1.89 14.43 -1.00
CA GLY A 122 -2.07 15.87 -0.74
C GLY A 122 -1.33 16.74 -1.76
N TRP A 123 -0.07 16.41 -2.11
CA TRP A 123 0.63 17.10 -3.19
C TRP A 123 -0.09 16.97 -4.53
N SER A 124 -0.60 15.78 -4.86
CA SER A 124 -1.36 15.60 -6.10
C SER A 124 -2.64 16.45 -6.13
N ALA A 125 -3.34 16.59 -5.00
CA ALA A 125 -4.51 17.47 -4.88
C ALA A 125 -4.14 18.94 -5.08
N ASP A 126 -3.03 19.39 -4.49
CA ASP A 126 -2.52 20.76 -4.69
C ASP A 126 -2.15 21.00 -6.15
N TYR A 127 -1.46 20.07 -6.79
CA TYR A 127 -1.07 20.16 -8.20
C TYR A 127 -2.27 20.12 -9.15
N LEU A 128 -3.37 19.44 -8.79
CA LEU A 128 -4.62 19.52 -9.53
C LEU A 128 -5.15 20.96 -9.53
N VAL A 129 -5.13 21.65 -8.38
CA VAL A 129 -5.55 23.06 -8.30
C VAL A 129 -4.57 23.97 -9.06
N TYR A 130 -3.26 23.73 -8.93
CA TYR A 130 -2.26 24.51 -9.65
C TYR A 130 -2.30 24.32 -11.17
N SER A 131 -2.89 23.22 -11.65
CA SER A 131 -3.02 22.93 -13.08
C SER A 131 -3.92 23.91 -13.82
N PHE A 132 -4.95 24.44 -13.17
CA PHE A 132 -5.87 25.41 -13.78
C PHE A 132 -5.17 26.70 -14.21
N ASN A 133 -4.11 27.09 -13.51
CA ASN A 133 -3.33 28.30 -13.80
C ASN A 133 -1.91 27.98 -14.29
N THR A 134 -1.56 26.70 -14.46
CA THR A 134 -0.20 26.23 -14.80
C THR A 134 0.87 26.94 -13.95
N ALA A 135 0.66 26.95 -12.62
CA ALA A 135 1.42 27.83 -11.71
C ALA A 135 2.93 27.54 -11.66
N TRP A 136 3.37 26.37 -12.12
CA TRP A 136 4.77 25.95 -12.17
C TRP A 136 5.56 26.56 -13.32
N GLY A 137 4.91 27.07 -14.38
CA GLY A 137 5.54 27.76 -15.50
C GLY A 137 6.76 27.04 -16.07
N ASN A 138 7.84 27.79 -16.31
CA ASN A 138 9.08 27.30 -16.92
C ASN A 138 10.08 26.69 -15.90
N ALA A 139 9.81 26.78 -14.60
CA ALA A 139 10.73 26.34 -13.54
C ALA A 139 10.05 25.37 -12.56
N PRO A 140 9.59 24.19 -13.03
CA PRO A 140 8.80 23.26 -12.21
C PRO A 140 9.56 22.71 -11.00
N LYS A 141 10.88 22.57 -11.12
CA LYS A 141 11.75 22.09 -10.03
C LYS A 141 11.78 23.10 -8.87
N GLU A 142 12.05 24.37 -9.18
CA GLU A 142 12.09 25.43 -8.17
C GLU A 142 10.72 25.67 -7.55
N PHE A 143 9.66 25.62 -8.36
CA PHE A 143 8.29 25.70 -7.88
C PHE A 143 7.99 24.62 -6.85
N PHE A 144 8.36 23.37 -7.11
CA PHE A 144 8.12 22.27 -6.16
C PHE A 144 8.91 22.46 -4.86
N PHE A 145 10.24 22.64 -4.94
CA PHE A 145 11.08 22.67 -3.74
C PHE A 145 10.89 23.93 -2.91
N ASN A 146 10.72 25.10 -3.53
CA ASN A 146 10.70 26.38 -2.81
C ASN A 146 9.28 26.85 -2.51
N ARG A 147 8.31 26.61 -3.40
CA ARG A 147 6.95 27.14 -3.25
C ARG A 147 5.97 26.11 -2.67
N VAL A 148 6.01 24.86 -3.14
CA VAL A 148 5.11 23.80 -2.66
C VAL A 148 5.61 23.25 -1.32
N LEU A 149 6.80 22.66 -1.30
CA LEU A 149 7.42 22.14 -0.08
C LEU A 149 7.91 23.28 0.80
N GLY A 150 8.57 24.25 0.17
CA GLY A 150 9.32 25.30 0.84
C GLY A 150 10.35 24.72 1.80
N LEU A 151 11.27 23.98 1.18
CA LEU A 151 12.36 23.24 1.77
C LEU A 151 13.22 24.16 2.67
N THR A 152 13.48 23.70 3.88
CA THR A 152 14.38 24.35 4.84
C THR A 152 15.82 23.88 4.65
N ASP A 153 16.78 24.61 5.21
CA ASP A 153 18.20 24.35 5.02
C ASP A 153 18.69 23.05 5.68
N SER A 154 17.96 22.52 6.67
CA SER A 154 18.36 21.31 7.41
C SER A 154 17.17 20.59 8.05
N ILE A 155 17.33 19.28 8.25
CA ILE A 155 16.35 18.36 8.84
C ILE A 155 15.91 18.75 10.26
N PHE A 156 16.79 19.45 11.01
CA PHE A 156 16.49 19.90 12.37
C PHE A 156 15.70 21.20 12.41
N HIS A 157 15.65 21.93 11.29
CA HIS A 157 14.84 23.13 11.13
C HIS A 157 13.55 22.76 10.40
N LEU A 158 12.53 22.37 11.17
CA LEU A 158 11.24 21.88 10.63
C LEU A 158 10.41 22.94 9.92
N GLY A 159 10.74 24.23 10.08
CA GLY A 159 10.02 25.33 9.47
C GLY A 159 8.59 25.48 9.99
N GLY A 160 7.73 26.09 9.19
CA GLY A 160 6.30 26.27 9.49
C GLY A 160 5.41 25.30 8.71
N ILE A 161 4.16 25.16 9.15
CA ILE A 161 3.17 24.32 8.48
C ILE A 161 2.79 24.92 7.12
N ARG A 162 2.86 24.12 6.07
CA ARG A 162 2.39 24.48 4.72
C ARG A 162 0.89 24.21 4.62
N TRP A 163 0.09 25.27 4.70
CA TRP A 163 -1.37 25.19 4.66
C TRP A 163 -1.96 24.48 3.44
N PRO A 164 -1.47 24.69 2.19
CA PRO A 164 -1.98 23.96 1.03
C PRO A 164 -1.84 22.44 1.21
N ILE A 165 -0.64 21.98 1.61
CA ILE A 165 -0.35 20.57 1.86
C ILE A 165 -1.25 20.00 2.96
N LEU A 166 -1.46 20.77 4.04
CA LEU A 166 -2.34 20.35 5.14
C LEU A 166 -3.80 20.19 4.68
N LEU A 167 -4.30 21.11 3.85
CA LEU A 167 -5.63 21.02 3.27
C LEU A 167 -5.74 19.85 2.28
N GLY A 168 -4.76 19.67 1.39
CA GLY A 168 -4.70 18.53 0.48
C GLY A 168 -4.66 17.18 1.22
N LEU A 169 -3.93 17.12 2.34
CA LEU A 169 -3.90 15.96 3.24
C LEU A 169 -5.29 15.72 3.87
N ALA A 170 -5.94 16.76 4.39
CA ALA A 170 -7.27 16.65 4.98
C ALA A 170 -8.31 16.15 3.95
N VAL A 171 -8.29 16.69 2.73
CA VAL A 171 -9.14 16.23 1.61
C VAL A 171 -8.86 14.76 1.29
N SER A 172 -7.59 14.37 1.21
CA SER A 172 -7.18 12.99 0.96
C SER A 172 -7.73 12.03 2.03
N TRP A 173 -7.63 12.40 3.30
CA TRP A 173 -8.17 11.59 4.40
C TRP A 173 -9.70 11.50 4.38
N VAL A 174 -10.39 12.59 4.09
CA VAL A 174 -11.85 12.58 3.93
C VAL A 174 -12.24 11.58 2.83
N TRP A 175 -11.56 11.63 1.68
CA TRP A 175 -11.80 10.70 0.57
C TRP A 175 -11.51 9.24 0.93
N ILE A 176 -10.40 8.98 1.64
CA ILE A 176 -10.06 7.64 2.12
C ILE A 176 -11.17 7.12 3.04
N VAL A 177 -11.59 7.90 4.04
CA VAL A 177 -12.62 7.50 5.00
C VAL A 177 -13.95 7.23 4.29
N LEU A 178 -14.36 8.12 3.37
CA LEU A 178 -15.58 7.93 2.58
C LEU A 178 -15.53 6.66 1.74
N SER A 179 -14.36 6.29 1.22
CA SER A 179 -14.16 5.09 0.39
C SER A 179 -14.13 3.78 1.18
N ILE A 180 -13.89 3.82 2.50
CA ILE A 180 -13.72 2.61 3.32
C ILE A 180 -14.70 2.46 4.48
N TRP A 181 -15.58 3.44 4.73
CA TRP A 181 -16.44 3.45 5.93
C TRP A 181 -17.25 2.16 6.09
N LYS A 182 -17.87 1.65 5.03
CA LYS A 182 -18.66 0.40 5.06
C LYS A 182 -17.83 -0.86 4.72
N GLY A 183 -16.51 -0.74 4.70
CA GLY A 183 -15.59 -1.82 4.31
C GLY A 183 -15.77 -2.22 2.84
N ALA A 184 -15.76 -3.52 2.56
CA ALA A 184 -15.85 -4.08 1.19
C ALA A 184 -17.17 -3.81 0.45
N LYS A 185 -18.18 -3.22 1.12
CA LYS A 185 -19.49 -2.87 0.57
C LYS A 185 -19.68 -1.36 0.37
N THR A 186 -18.63 -0.57 0.57
CA THR A 186 -18.64 0.89 0.32
C THR A 186 -18.58 1.14 -1.17
#